data_AF-A0A1T5DFK0-F1
#
_entry.id   AF-A0A1T5DFK0-F1
#
_cell.length_a   1.000
_cell.length_b   1.000
_cell.length_c   1.000
_cell.angle_alpha   90.00
_cell.angle_beta   90.00
_cell.angle_gamma   90.00
#
_symmetry.space_group_name_H-M   'P 1'
#
loop_
_entity.id
_entity.type
_entity.pdbx_description
1 polymer ?
#
loop_
_entity_poly.entity_id
_entity_poly.type
_entity_poly.pdbx_seq_one_letter_code
_entity_poly.pdbx_strand_id
1 'polypeptide(L)'
;MANWLINQKRCSSTCYLGRYFAFSFFIFLVLFSYHAASATVPDLSKLKFEALNNHPLLSVAKDETGDSWIKGELPKELIRTFAVLQIPTIHIPDFEMYAYKNGLLTPIQKNTNLNNRVIKNRYLTYYFRTDSTLYYLNIKKHPVSRLDIIVNETGQFSHMESTSLIQNGLYYGLSLMVIIFNIVLYFVFYDRRFVIYALFQLSLLSIFFYQDGMYYYFSDGRWDFPHFLVWNIAACAILSGIFTYYFLGLKQQIPYFKKMALWLIGFTIACVALFTLTEIQVFRNLASVFFYLFPSICVYHAVRMFKKDVYARFLILFYGLMLLVGVAYTLQKYLDSPFLSFFDMNVFRLTSILEIIGVSFALIFKVRALQKENEQYRADLRKHLTLLEEHAISSKQDFEASEPPPNNVNTSSILIRSFTDDIADQYELTERETEVLACIWNGDSNQDIADQLYISINTVKFHVSRLYVKLDVKNRSEVRSMKGKVARSLPL
;
A
#
# COMPACT_ATOMS: atom_id res chain seq x y z
N MET A 1 -17.58 -55.16 -36.25
CA MET A 1 -18.57 -54.23 -36.84
C MET A 1 -18.91 -53.20 -35.80
N ALA A 2 -18.82 -51.90 -35.99
CA ALA A 2 -18.17 -51.07 -36.99
C ALA A 2 -18.36 -49.64 -36.45
N ASN A 3 -17.35 -48.80 -36.62
CA ASN A 3 -17.38 -47.34 -36.46
C ASN A 3 -17.50 -46.86 -35.00
N TRP A 4 -16.53 -46.14 -34.43
CA TRP A 4 -15.98 -44.93 -35.02
C TRP A 4 -14.69 -44.51 -34.29
N LEU A 5 -13.56 -45.07 -34.72
CA LEU A 5 -12.29 -44.33 -34.75
C LEU A 5 -12.42 -43.34 -35.91
N ILE A 6 -12.45 -42.03 -35.65
CA ILE A 6 -11.94 -40.92 -36.50
C ILE A 6 -12.22 -39.60 -35.76
N ASN A 7 -11.18 -39.03 -35.16
CA ASN A 7 -10.82 -37.60 -35.18
C ASN A 7 -10.07 -37.17 -33.91
N GLN A 8 -8.83 -37.64 -33.82
CA GLN A 8 -7.77 -36.73 -33.40
C GLN A 8 -7.55 -35.70 -34.52
N LYS A 9 -7.90 -34.43 -34.26
CA LYS A 9 -7.10 -33.22 -34.58
C LYS A 9 -7.97 -31.96 -34.61
N ARG A 10 -7.70 -31.09 -33.62
CA ARG A 10 -7.80 -29.61 -33.59
C ARG A 10 -8.69 -29.11 -32.45
N CYS A 11 -8.06 -28.70 -31.35
CA CYS A 11 -8.11 -27.31 -30.86
C CYS A 11 -7.49 -27.26 -29.46
N SER A 12 -6.23 -26.83 -29.45
CA SER A 12 -5.52 -26.33 -28.29
C SER A 12 -6.11 -24.99 -27.84
N SER A 13 -7.10 -24.97 -26.93
CA SER A 13 -7.54 -23.74 -26.25
C SER A 13 -8.60 -23.93 -25.14
N THR A 14 -8.67 -25.08 -24.47
CA THR A 14 -9.70 -25.34 -23.42
C THR A 14 -9.13 -25.81 -22.07
N CYS A 15 -7.84 -25.60 -21.82
CA CYS A 15 -7.22 -25.98 -20.54
C CYS A 15 -7.32 -24.90 -19.44
N TYR A 16 -7.81 -23.69 -19.76
CA TYR A 16 -7.96 -22.60 -18.77
C TYR A 16 -9.39 -22.43 -18.23
N LEU A 17 -10.43 -22.96 -18.88
CA LEU A 17 -11.81 -22.89 -18.38
C LEU A 17 -12.16 -24.00 -17.37
N GLY A 18 -11.48 -25.15 -17.42
CA GLY A 18 -11.74 -26.29 -16.53
C GLY A 18 -11.34 -26.06 -15.07
N ARG A 19 -10.40 -25.13 -14.80
CA ARG A 19 -9.99 -24.78 -13.43
C ARG A 19 -10.99 -23.88 -12.71
N TYR A 20 -11.70 -23.00 -13.43
CA TYR A 20 -12.73 -22.15 -12.83
C TYR A 20 -14.05 -22.91 -12.56
N PHE A 21 -14.41 -23.86 -13.43
CA PHE A 21 -15.59 -24.70 -13.21
C PHE A 21 -15.39 -25.75 -12.10
N ALA A 22 -14.19 -26.33 -11.96
CA ALA A 22 -13.88 -27.23 -10.85
C ALA A 22 -13.87 -26.49 -9.50
N PHE A 23 -13.36 -25.25 -9.45
CA PHE A 23 -13.37 -24.43 -8.23
C PHE A 23 -14.80 -23.99 -7.84
N SER A 24 -15.64 -23.64 -8.83
CA SER A 24 -17.03 -23.25 -8.58
C SER A 24 -17.93 -24.43 -8.19
N PHE A 25 -17.66 -25.65 -8.67
CA PHE A 25 -18.40 -26.86 -8.28
C PHE A 25 -17.98 -27.39 -6.91
N PHE A 26 -16.70 -27.23 -6.53
CA PHE A 26 -16.22 -27.57 -5.19
C PHE A 26 -16.77 -26.60 -4.12
N ILE A 27 -16.90 -25.31 -4.44
CA ILE A 27 -17.58 -24.33 -3.57
C ILE A 27 -19.08 -24.66 -3.41
N PHE A 28 -19.74 -25.16 -4.45
CA PHE A 28 -21.16 -25.53 -4.39
C PHE A 28 -21.41 -26.81 -3.56
N LEU A 29 -20.48 -27.77 -3.55
CA LEU A 29 -20.58 -29.02 -2.78
C LEU A 29 -20.14 -28.85 -1.30
N VAL A 30 -19.23 -27.89 -1.02
CA VAL A 30 -18.87 -27.51 0.36
C VAL A 30 -20.00 -26.70 1.03
N LEU A 31 -20.79 -25.93 0.26
CA LEU A 31 -21.93 -25.18 0.79
C LEU A 31 -23.13 -26.05 1.22
N PHE A 32 -23.23 -27.31 0.77
CA PHE A 32 -24.33 -28.22 1.14
C PHE A 32 -23.94 -29.34 2.12
N SER A 33 -22.67 -29.40 2.55
CA SER A 33 -22.19 -30.42 3.49
C SER A 33 -22.22 -29.98 4.95
N TYR A 34 -22.64 -28.74 5.26
CA TYR A 34 -22.84 -28.28 6.63
C TYR A 34 -24.20 -28.79 7.17
N HIS A 35 -24.31 -30.10 7.35
CA HIS A 35 -25.25 -30.63 8.32
C HIS A 35 -24.72 -30.23 9.70
N ALA A 36 -25.45 -29.34 10.38
CA ALA A 36 -25.18 -29.00 11.77
C ALA A 36 -25.34 -30.27 12.62
N ALA A 37 -24.22 -30.95 12.87
CA ALA A 37 -24.16 -31.92 13.94
C ALA A 37 -24.49 -31.15 15.22
N SER A 38 -25.63 -31.44 15.84
CA SER A 38 -25.92 -30.97 17.19
C SER A 38 -24.89 -31.64 18.10
N ALA A 39 -23.78 -30.95 18.37
CA ALA A 39 -22.79 -31.42 19.30
C ALA A 39 -23.47 -31.55 20.67
N THR A 40 -23.64 -32.79 21.12
CA THR A 40 -24.03 -33.09 22.49
C THR A 40 -22.95 -32.54 23.41
N VAL A 41 -23.33 -31.62 24.31
CA VAL A 41 -22.42 -31.06 25.32
C VAL A 41 -21.76 -32.24 26.05
N PRO A 42 -20.41 -32.35 26.04
CA PRO A 42 -19.71 -33.41 26.75
C PRO A 42 -20.03 -33.31 28.23
N ASP A 43 -19.92 -34.42 28.95
CA ASP A 43 -20.10 -34.43 30.40
C ASP A 43 -18.98 -33.60 31.07
N LEU A 44 -19.29 -32.32 31.32
CA LEU A 44 -18.36 -31.33 31.85
C LEU A 44 -17.77 -31.72 33.22
N SER A 45 -18.41 -32.65 33.94
CA SER A 45 -17.90 -33.18 35.21
C SER A 45 -16.64 -34.03 35.05
N LYS A 46 -16.39 -34.58 33.85
CA LYS A 46 -15.22 -35.42 33.54
C LYS A 46 -14.00 -34.63 33.08
N LEU A 47 -14.19 -33.36 32.72
CA LEU A 47 -13.10 -32.50 32.28
C LEU A 47 -12.30 -31.98 33.48
N LYS A 48 -10.97 -32.09 33.41
CA LYS A 48 -10.07 -31.50 34.40
C LYS A 48 -9.80 -30.05 34.02
N PHE A 49 -10.35 -29.13 34.82
CA PHE A 49 -10.15 -27.69 34.65
C PHE A 49 -8.89 -27.24 35.38
N GLU A 50 -7.98 -26.61 34.64
CA GLU A 50 -6.77 -25.97 35.15
C GLU A 50 -6.96 -24.45 35.17
N ALA A 51 -6.36 -23.75 36.13
CA ALA A 51 -6.47 -22.29 36.20
C ALA A 51 -5.86 -21.65 34.93
N LEU A 52 -6.58 -20.70 34.32
CA LEU A 52 -6.05 -19.96 33.19
C LEU A 52 -5.05 -18.92 33.72
N ASN A 53 -3.79 -19.00 33.26
CA ASN A 53 -2.76 -18.02 33.61
C ASN A 53 -3.31 -16.59 33.37
N ASN A 54 -3.22 -15.75 34.40
CA ASN A 54 -3.67 -14.35 34.45
C ASN A 54 -5.14 -14.07 34.86
N HIS A 55 -5.99 -15.09 35.11
CA HIS A 55 -7.34 -14.83 35.64
C HIS A 55 -7.71 -15.81 36.79
N PRO A 56 -7.89 -15.33 38.04
CA PRO A 56 -8.17 -16.21 39.18
C PRO A 56 -9.55 -16.87 39.12
N LEU A 57 -10.45 -16.37 38.28
CA LEU A 57 -11.86 -16.80 38.17
C LEU A 57 -12.13 -17.62 36.89
N LEU A 58 -11.12 -17.87 36.07
CA LEU A 58 -11.25 -18.63 34.83
C LEU A 58 -10.41 -19.89 34.89
N SER A 59 -11.01 -20.98 34.44
CA SER A 59 -10.33 -22.26 34.32
C SER A 59 -10.60 -22.87 32.95
N VAL A 60 -9.59 -23.50 32.38
CA VAL A 60 -9.60 -24.10 31.04
C VAL A 60 -9.47 -25.61 31.15
N ALA A 61 -10.25 -26.32 30.35
CA ALA A 61 -10.07 -27.73 30.07
C ALA A 61 -10.07 -27.94 28.54
N LYS A 62 -9.41 -28.99 28.08
CA LYS A 62 -9.54 -29.44 26.68
C LYS A 62 -10.33 -30.72 26.64
N ASP A 63 -11.24 -30.82 25.69
CA ASP A 63 -11.95 -32.07 25.45
C ASP A 63 -11.20 -32.99 24.47
N GLU A 64 -11.71 -34.21 24.32
CA GLU A 64 -11.15 -35.24 23.43
C GLU A 64 -11.21 -34.83 21.95
N THR A 65 -12.09 -33.88 21.59
CA THR A 65 -12.22 -33.32 20.24
C THR A 65 -11.25 -32.17 19.95
N GLY A 66 -10.50 -31.70 20.96
CA GLY A 66 -9.54 -30.61 20.86
C GLY A 66 -10.13 -29.22 21.06
N ASP A 67 -11.40 -29.11 21.48
CA ASP A 67 -12.04 -27.85 21.83
C ASP A 67 -11.62 -27.40 23.23
N SER A 68 -11.53 -26.08 23.42
CA SER A 68 -11.16 -25.48 24.70
C SER A 68 -12.41 -25.03 25.45
N TRP A 69 -12.69 -25.70 26.57
CA TRP A 69 -13.78 -25.37 27.48
C TRP A 69 -13.29 -24.44 28.57
N ILE A 70 -13.95 -23.29 28.72
CA ILE A 70 -13.66 -22.34 29.78
C ILE A 70 -14.81 -22.37 30.77
N LYS A 71 -14.48 -22.57 32.04
CA LYS A 71 -15.38 -22.42 33.17
C LYS A 71 -15.06 -21.10 33.87
N GLY A 72 -16.08 -20.26 34.01
CA GLY A 72 -15.96 -18.98 34.71
C GLY A 72 -16.95 -18.85 35.87
N GLU A 73 -16.56 -18.03 36.85
CA GLU A 73 -17.36 -17.68 38.01
C GLU A 73 -17.86 -16.24 37.94
N LEU A 74 -19.18 -16.05 38.08
CA LEU A 74 -19.84 -14.75 38.09
C LEU A 74 -19.83 -14.15 39.50
N PRO A 75 -19.62 -12.82 39.61
CA PRO A 75 -19.90 -12.08 40.83
C PRO A 75 -21.34 -12.33 41.33
N LYS A 76 -21.51 -12.44 42.65
CA LYS A 76 -22.82 -12.71 43.26
C LYS A 76 -23.88 -11.66 42.93
N GLU A 77 -23.45 -10.44 42.66
CA GLU A 77 -24.30 -9.30 42.26
C GLU A 77 -24.94 -9.48 40.88
N LEU A 78 -24.34 -10.31 40.01
CA LEU A 78 -24.85 -10.59 38.66
C LEU A 78 -25.80 -11.80 38.62
N ILE A 79 -26.04 -12.46 39.76
CA ILE A 79 -26.97 -13.58 39.86
C ILE A 79 -28.40 -13.04 39.76
N ARG A 80 -29.23 -13.68 38.92
CA ARG A 80 -30.64 -13.29 38.66
C ARG A 80 -30.85 -11.87 38.11
N THR A 81 -29.81 -11.09 37.86
CA THR A 81 -29.89 -9.83 37.12
C THR A 81 -29.68 -10.08 35.63
N PHE A 82 -29.86 -9.04 34.81
CA PHE A 82 -29.62 -9.14 33.39
C PHE A 82 -28.14 -8.86 33.11
N ALA A 83 -27.41 -9.91 32.75
CA ALA A 83 -25.98 -9.83 32.50
C ALA A 83 -25.67 -9.92 31.01
N VAL A 84 -24.58 -9.28 30.63
CA VAL A 84 -23.98 -9.34 29.30
C VAL A 84 -22.58 -9.87 29.42
N LEU A 85 -22.27 -10.92 28.66
CA LEU A 85 -20.91 -11.43 28.49
C LEU A 85 -20.43 -11.12 27.08
N GLN A 86 -19.25 -10.51 26.99
CA GLN A 86 -18.59 -10.23 25.73
C GLN A 86 -17.10 -10.54 25.85
N ILE A 87 -16.52 -11.09 24.79
CA ILE A 87 -15.08 -11.22 24.63
C ILE A 87 -14.66 -10.16 23.60
N PRO A 88 -13.96 -9.09 23.99
CA PRO A 88 -13.60 -7.98 23.10
C PRO A 88 -12.40 -8.35 22.21
N THR A 89 -12.50 -9.48 21.51
CA THR A 89 -11.46 -9.95 20.59
C THR A 89 -12.09 -10.47 19.30
N ILE A 90 -11.51 -10.06 18.18
CA ILE A 90 -11.87 -10.57 16.87
C ILE A 90 -11.13 -11.87 16.51
N HIS A 91 -10.16 -12.27 17.35
CA HIS A 91 -9.32 -13.45 17.10
C HIS A 91 -9.99 -14.76 17.50
N ILE A 92 -11.15 -14.70 18.17
CA ILE A 92 -11.97 -15.85 18.53
C ILE A 92 -13.31 -15.68 17.81
N PRO A 93 -13.40 -16.17 16.55
CA PRO A 93 -14.50 -15.83 15.67
C PRO A 93 -15.81 -16.50 16.08
N ASP A 94 -15.73 -17.68 16.69
CA ASP A 94 -16.91 -18.41 17.15
C ASP A 94 -16.65 -19.13 18.47
N PHE A 95 -17.55 -18.93 19.41
CA PHE A 95 -17.60 -19.66 20.67
C PHE A 95 -19.05 -19.80 21.11
N GLU A 96 -19.37 -20.88 21.81
CA GLU A 96 -20.72 -21.16 22.32
C GLU A 96 -20.75 -20.93 23.83
N MET A 97 -21.82 -20.30 24.33
CA MET A 97 -22.01 -20.05 25.75
C MET A 97 -23.12 -20.91 26.33
N TYR A 98 -22.87 -21.45 27.52
CA TYR A 98 -23.83 -22.19 28.32
C TYR A 98 -23.95 -21.59 29.71
N ALA A 99 -25.19 -21.42 30.18
CA ALA A 99 -25.48 -20.95 31.52
C ALA A 99 -26.62 -21.74 32.15
N TYR A 100 -26.67 -21.78 33.48
CA TYR A 100 -27.71 -22.50 34.21
C TYR A 100 -29.00 -21.69 34.29
N LYS A 101 -30.10 -22.33 33.89
CA LYS A 101 -31.46 -21.80 34.02
C LYS A 101 -32.34 -22.87 34.64
N ASN A 102 -32.94 -22.58 35.79
CA ASN A 102 -33.71 -23.56 36.57
C ASN A 102 -32.93 -24.86 36.89
N GLY A 103 -31.62 -24.75 37.14
CA GLY A 103 -30.76 -25.89 37.45
C GLY A 103 -30.30 -26.73 36.25
N LEU A 104 -30.80 -26.45 35.04
CA LEU A 104 -30.35 -27.11 33.80
C LEU A 104 -29.36 -26.21 33.05
N LEU A 105 -28.29 -26.81 32.52
CA LEU A 105 -27.33 -26.11 31.68
C LEU A 105 -27.91 -25.95 30.27
N THR A 106 -28.13 -24.71 29.85
CA THR A 106 -28.77 -24.39 28.56
C THR A 106 -27.86 -23.54 27.68
N PRO A 107 -27.84 -23.76 26.36
CA PRO A 107 -27.11 -22.90 25.44
C PRO A 107 -27.79 -21.53 25.35
N ILE A 108 -26.98 -20.46 25.39
CA ILE A 108 -27.46 -19.09 25.20
C ILE A 108 -27.33 -18.72 23.72
N GLN A 109 -28.33 -18.04 23.17
CA GLN A 109 -28.28 -17.58 21.80
C GLN A 109 -27.34 -16.38 21.64
N LYS A 110 -26.52 -16.44 20.58
CA LYS A 110 -25.56 -15.41 20.19
C LYS A 110 -26.26 -14.12 19.78
N ASN A 111 -25.80 -12.98 20.27
CA ASN A 111 -26.25 -11.65 19.85
C ASN A 111 -27.77 -11.45 19.93
N THR A 112 -28.46 -12.23 20.77
CA THR A 112 -29.92 -12.15 20.90
C THR A 112 -30.25 -11.62 22.28
N ASN A 113 -31.10 -10.60 22.34
CA ASN A 113 -31.61 -10.12 23.61
C ASN A 113 -32.64 -11.09 24.21
N LEU A 114 -33.06 -10.83 25.44
CA LEU A 114 -34.01 -11.71 26.15
C LEU A 114 -35.42 -11.73 25.52
N ASN A 115 -35.72 -10.80 24.62
CA ASN A 115 -36.97 -10.74 23.86
C ASN A 115 -36.83 -11.40 22.47
N ASN A 116 -35.81 -12.24 22.27
CA ASN A 116 -35.49 -12.92 21.02
C ASN A 116 -35.22 -11.97 19.83
N ARG A 117 -34.83 -10.71 20.09
CA ARG A 117 -34.39 -9.79 19.04
C ARG A 117 -32.89 -9.89 18.87
N VAL A 118 -32.46 -10.07 17.63
CA VAL A 118 -31.05 -10.06 17.26
C VAL A 118 -30.54 -8.62 17.31
N ILE A 119 -29.49 -8.39 18.10
CA ILE A 119 -28.77 -7.13 18.23
C ILE A 119 -27.44 -7.27 17.49
N LYS A 120 -27.15 -6.35 16.58
CA LYS A 120 -25.83 -6.29 15.95
C LYS A 120 -24.85 -5.62 16.90
N ASN A 121 -23.81 -6.34 17.27
CA ASN A 121 -22.70 -5.86 18.11
C ASN A 121 -21.37 -6.04 17.35
N ARG A 122 -20.37 -5.20 17.65
CA ARG A 122 -19.02 -5.30 17.06
C ARG A 122 -18.23 -6.54 17.49
N TYR A 123 -18.61 -7.15 18.61
CA TYR A 123 -18.07 -8.43 19.07
C TYR A 123 -19.21 -9.40 19.40
N LEU A 124 -18.91 -10.69 19.41
CA LEU A 124 -19.88 -11.71 19.82
C LEU A 124 -20.28 -11.50 21.28
N THR A 125 -21.57 -11.32 21.51
CA THR A 125 -22.12 -10.88 22.79
C THR A 125 -23.28 -11.79 23.20
N TYR A 126 -23.34 -12.14 24.47
CA TYR A 126 -24.36 -13.00 25.05
C TYR A 126 -25.15 -12.25 26.11
N TYR A 127 -26.48 -12.18 25.94
CA TYR A 127 -27.40 -11.62 26.92
C TYR A 127 -28.08 -12.77 27.64
N PHE A 128 -27.94 -12.83 28.97
CA PHE A 128 -28.46 -13.95 29.73
C PHE A 128 -28.88 -13.56 31.15
N ARG A 129 -29.63 -14.47 31.76
CA ARG A 129 -29.97 -14.46 33.18
C ARG A 129 -29.70 -15.86 33.70
N THR A 130 -28.95 -15.95 34.79
CA THR A 130 -28.53 -17.23 35.39
C THR A 130 -28.95 -17.31 36.85
N ASP A 131 -29.27 -18.52 37.29
CA ASP A 131 -29.52 -18.84 38.70
C ASP A 131 -28.25 -19.33 39.41
N SER A 132 -27.19 -19.63 38.65
CA SER A 132 -25.91 -20.13 39.15
C SER A 132 -24.80 -19.10 38.95
N THR A 133 -23.78 -19.17 39.81
CA THR A 133 -22.52 -18.44 39.64
C THR A 133 -21.69 -18.98 38.47
N LEU A 134 -21.95 -20.20 38.00
CA LEU A 134 -21.12 -20.85 36.99
C LEU A 134 -21.66 -20.65 35.58
N TYR A 135 -20.76 -20.36 34.64
CA TYR A 135 -21.01 -20.41 33.22
C TYR A 135 -19.88 -21.15 32.50
N TYR A 136 -20.19 -21.66 31.31
CA TYR A 136 -19.23 -22.36 30.46
C TYR A 136 -19.18 -21.75 29.07
N LEU A 137 -17.99 -21.68 28.50
CA LEU A 137 -17.75 -21.30 27.11
C LEU A 137 -17.06 -22.46 26.40
N ASN A 138 -17.53 -22.81 25.21
CA ASN A 138 -16.84 -23.73 24.32
C ASN A 138 -16.21 -22.92 23.18
N ILE A 139 -14.89 -22.96 23.08
CA ILE A 139 -14.11 -22.37 22.00
C ILE A 139 -13.59 -23.49 21.10
N LYS A 140 -14.13 -23.55 19.88
CA LYS A 140 -13.85 -24.63 18.93
C LYS A 140 -12.44 -24.52 18.36
N LYS A 141 -11.62 -25.56 18.52
CA LYS A 141 -10.29 -25.73 17.87
C LYS A 141 -9.31 -24.53 17.95
N HIS A 142 -9.50 -23.61 18.91
CA HIS A 142 -8.57 -22.49 19.12
C HIS A 142 -7.89 -22.62 20.49
N PRO A 143 -6.55 -22.80 20.53
CA PRO A 143 -5.84 -22.79 21.80
C PRO A 143 -5.91 -21.38 22.39
N VAL A 144 -6.49 -21.27 23.59
CA VAL A 144 -6.62 -20.00 24.30
C VAL A 144 -5.54 -19.92 25.36
N SER A 145 -4.53 -19.08 25.11
CA SER A 145 -3.49 -18.78 26.10
C SER A 145 -3.85 -17.58 26.99
N ARG A 146 -4.68 -16.66 26.48
CA ARG A 146 -5.13 -15.47 27.19
C ARG A 146 -6.55 -15.12 26.75
N LEU A 147 -7.40 -14.79 27.72
CA LEU A 147 -8.76 -14.37 27.46
C LEU A 147 -9.15 -13.25 28.41
N ASP A 148 -9.51 -12.11 27.83
CA ASP A 148 -10.12 -11.02 28.57
C ASP A 148 -11.64 -11.14 28.37
N ILE A 149 -12.39 -11.39 29.45
CA ILE A 149 -13.86 -11.50 29.40
C ILE A 149 -14.45 -10.31 30.14
N ILE A 150 -15.37 -9.60 29.49
CA ILE A 150 -16.16 -8.55 30.11
C ILE A 150 -17.51 -9.14 30.47
N VAL A 151 -17.85 -9.13 31.76
CA VAL A 151 -19.17 -9.53 32.25
C VAL A 151 -19.73 -8.47 33.17
N ASN A 152 -20.77 -7.77 32.71
CA ASN A 152 -21.39 -6.67 33.44
C ASN A 152 -22.91 -6.74 33.34
N GLU A 153 -23.59 -5.96 34.18
CA GLU A 153 -25.02 -5.71 34.01
C GLU A 153 -25.29 -5.05 32.65
N THR A 154 -26.42 -5.35 32.02
CA THR A 154 -26.84 -4.77 30.72
C THR A 154 -26.72 -3.26 30.66
N GLY A 155 -27.18 -2.53 31.69
CA GLY A 155 -27.11 -1.07 31.74
C GLY A 155 -25.67 -0.54 31.78
N GLN A 156 -24.82 -1.11 32.63
CA GLN A 156 -23.41 -0.75 32.75
C GLN A 156 -22.64 -1.07 31.46
N PHE A 157 -22.89 -2.25 30.88
CA PHE A 157 -22.31 -2.66 29.60
C PHE A 157 -22.67 -1.67 28.49
N SER A 158 -23.94 -1.28 28.37
CA SER A 158 -24.36 -0.30 27.36
C SER A 158 -23.68 1.07 27.54
N HIS A 159 -23.47 1.52 28.79
CA HIS A 159 -22.78 2.78 29.06
C HIS A 159 -21.28 2.70 28.69
N MET A 160 -20.60 1.63 29.08
CA MET A 160 -19.19 1.38 28.73
C MET A 160 -19.00 1.29 27.22
N GLU A 161 -19.85 0.52 26.53
CA GLU A 161 -19.80 0.35 25.09
C GLU A 161 -20.05 1.67 24.36
N SER A 162 -21.05 2.44 24.78
CA SER A 162 -21.33 3.76 24.19
C SER A 162 -20.15 4.72 24.34
N THR A 163 -19.49 4.73 25.50
CA THR A 163 -18.28 5.53 25.73
C THR A 163 -17.14 5.11 24.81
N SER A 164 -16.92 3.79 24.65
CA SER A 164 -15.90 3.26 23.73
C SER A 164 -16.22 3.60 22.27
N LEU A 165 -17.47 3.53 21.85
CA LEU A 165 -17.90 3.91 20.50
C LEU A 165 -17.70 5.40 20.23
N ILE A 166 -17.95 6.28 21.20
CA ILE A 166 -17.69 7.72 21.06
C ILE A 166 -16.19 7.98 20.88
N GLN A 167 -15.33 7.36 21.69
CA GLN A 167 -13.87 7.49 21.57
C GLN A 167 -13.37 6.99 20.20
N ASN A 168 -13.86 5.83 19.77
CA ASN A 168 -13.54 5.26 18.47
C ASN A 168 -14.03 6.17 17.33
N GLY A 169 -15.26 6.68 17.43
CA GLY A 169 -15.84 7.61 16.45
C GLY A 169 -15.02 8.90 16.31
N LEU A 170 -14.54 9.47 17.42
CA LEU A 170 -13.68 10.65 17.40
C LEU A 170 -12.36 10.38 16.65
N TYR A 171 -11.73 9.23 16.94
CA TYR A 171 -10.52 8.81 16.25
C TYR A 171 -10.76 8.65 14.74
N TYR A 172 -11.76 7.86 14.34
CA TYR A 172 -12.04 7.61 12.93
C TYR A 172 -12.42 8.88 12.17
N GLY A 173 -13.19 9.78 12.79
CA GLY A 173 -13.55 11.07 12.21
C GLY A 173 -12.34 11.97 11.96
N LEU A 174 -11.44 12.09 12.94
CA LEU A 174 -10.23 12.91 12.81
C LEU A 174 -9.28 12.33 11.75
N SER A 175 -9.06 11.02 11.76
CA SER A 175 -8.19 10.35 10.78
C SER A 175 -8.75 10.49 9.35
N LEU A 176 -10.06 10.33 9.17
CA LEU A 176 -10.71 10.50 7.86
C LEU A 176 -10.64 11.96 7.38
N MET A 177 -10.80 12.94 8.30
CA MET A 177 -10.61 14.36 7.97
C MET A 177 -9.22 14.63 7.40
N VAL A 178 -8.16 14.10 8.02
CA VAL A 178 -6.79 14.32 7.55
C VAL A 178 -6.49 13.53 6.25
N ILE A 179 -7.08 12.34 6.07
CA ILE A 179 -6.98 11.61 4.79
C ILE A 179 -7.60 12.44 3.65
N ILE A 180 -8.82 12.96 3.84
CA ILE A 180 -9.48 13.84 2.86
C ILE A 180 -8.63 15.09 2.63
N PHE A 181 -8.13 15.71 3.69
CA PHE A 181 -7.25 16.88 3.58
C PHE A 181 -6.02 16.59 2.72
N ASN A 182 -5.34 15.46 2.92
CA ASN A 182 -4.21 15.06 2.09
C ASN A 182 -4.60 14.79 0.63
N ILE A 183 -5.79 14.24 0.37
CA ILE A 183 -6.31 14.09 -1.01
C ILE A 183 -6.56 15.46 -1.65
N VAL A 184 -7.11 16.43 -0.91
CA VAL A 184 -7.27 17.80 -1.40
C VAL A 184 -5.90 18.42 -1.72
N LEU A 185 -4.91 18.23 -0.84
CA LEU A 185 -3.55 18.72 -1.07
C LEU A 185 -2.88 18.09 -2.29
N TYR A 186 -3.21 16.84 -2.62
CA TYR A 186 -2.79 16.24 -3.88
C TYR A 186 -3.32 17.04 -5.08
N PHE A 187 -4.59 17.42 -5.10
CA PHE A 187 -5.14 18.22 -6.20
C PHE A 187 -4.56 19.64 -6.24
N VAL A 188 -4.22 20.22 -5.08
CA VAL A 188 -3.60 21.55 -5.01
C VAL A 188 -2.15 21.54 -5.52
N PHE A 189 -1.35 20.57 -5.07
CA PHE A 189 0.09 20.54 -5.36
C PHE A 189 0.48 19.62 -6.54
N TYR A 190 -0.45 18.79 -7.02
CA TYR A 190 -0.22 17.73 -8.02
C TYR A 190 0.95 16.78 -7.67
N ASP A 191 1.23 16.61 -6.37
CA ASP A 191 2.34 15.79 -5.90
C ASP A 191 1.88 14.42 -5.39
N ARG A 192 2.35 13.35 -6.04
CA ARG A 192 1.95 11.97 -5.77
C ARG A 192 2.20 11.50 -4.33
N ARG A 193 3.11 12.15 -3.59
CA ARG A 193 3.41 11.78 -2.19
C ARG A 193 2.19 11.90 -1.29
N PHE A 194 1.32 12.88 -1.53
CA PHE A 194 0.07 13.05 -0.77
C PHE A 194 -0.89 11.87 -0.95
N VAL A 195 -1.06 11.35 -2.16
CA VAL A 195 -1.95 10.21 -2.43
C VAL A 195 -1.38 8.92 -1.84
N ILE A 196 -0.07 8.69 -2.00
CA ILE A 196 0.59 7.51 -1.42
C ILE A 196 0.42 7.52 0.11
N TYR A 197 0.59 8.69 0.73
CA TYR A 197 0.38 8.86 2.16
C TYR A 197 -1.08 8.66 2.56
N ALA A 198 -2.04 9.22 1.83
CA ALA A 198 -3.47 9.03 2.09
C ALA A 198 -3.88 7.54 1.98
N LEU A 199 -3.34 6.80 1.01
CA LEU A 199 -3.57 5.36 0.87
C LEU A 199 -2.93 4.56 2.03
N PHE A 200 -1.72 4.93 2.43
CA PHE A 200 -1.07 4.34 3.60
C PHE A 200 -1.95 4.53 4.85
N GLN A 201 -2.45 5.75 5.08
CA GLN A 201 -3.32 6.06 6.21
C GLN A 201 -4.67 5.34 6.14
N LEU A 202 -5.25 5.19 4.95
CA LEU A 202 -6.48 4.43 4.76
C LEU A 202 -6.29 2.94 5.11
N SER A 203 -5.15 2.36 4.73
CA SER A 203 -4.80 0.98 5.09
C SER A 203 -4.66 0.83 6.61
N LEU A 204 -3.95 1.74 7.26
CA LEU A 204 -3.82 1.75 8.72
C LEU A 204 -5.18 1.92 9.43
N LEU A 205 -6.02 2.84 8.95
CA LEU A 205 -7.38 3.06 9.46
C LEU A 205 -8.20 1.76 9.39
N SER A 206 -8.11 1.03 8.28
CA SER A 206 -8.80 -0.24 8.07
C SER A 206 -8.29 -1.34 9.02
N ILE A 207 -7.00 -1.37 9.34
CA ILE A 207 -6.44 -2.29 10.36
C ILE A 207 -7.04 -1.99 11.74
N PHE A 208 -7.14 -0.73 12.15
CA PHE A 208 -7.77 -0.39 13.44
C PHE A 208 -9.26 -0.68 13.45
N PHE A 209 -9.96 -0.37 12.35
CA PHE A 209 -11.38 -0.68 12.17
C PHE A 209 -11.66 -2.17 12.36
N TYR A 210 -10.72 -3.00 11.89
CA TYR A 210 -10.74 -4.43 12.13
C TYR A 210 -10.52 -4.83 13.59
N GLN A 211 -9.46 -4.32 14.21
CA GLN A 211 -9.13 -4.64 15.60
C GLN A 211 -10.26 -4.24 16.56
N ASP A 212 -10.97 -3.15 16.24
CA ASP A 212 -12.13 -2.68 16.99
C ASP A 212 -13.43 -3.45 16.69
N GLY A 213 -13.40 -4.50 15.86
CA GLY A 213 -14.60 -5.30 15.56
C GLY A 213 -15.62 -4.60 14.66
N MET A 214 -15.34 -3.40 14.16
CA MET A 214 -16.34 -2.57 13.49
C MET A 214 -16.86 -3.19 12.20
N TYR A 215 -16.07 -4.03 11.54
CA TYR A 215 -16.51 -4.77 10.36
C TYR A 215 -17.70 -5.71 10.64
N TYR A 216 -17.88 -6.21 11.86
CA TYR A 216 -19.00 -7.09 12.21
C TYR A 216 -20.36 -6.41 12.07
N TYR A 217 -20.45 -5.09 12.23
CA TYR A 217 -21.70 -4.35 12.02
C TYR A 217 -22.24 -4.49 10.58
N PHE A 218 -21.35 -4.65 9.60
CA PHE A 218 -21.70 -4.64 8.18
C PHE A 218 -21.94 -6.03 7.62
N SER A 219 -21.36 -7.08 8.20
CA SER A 219 -21.29 -8.40 7.58
C SER A 219 -21.85 -9.56 8.41
N ASP A 220 -22.36 -9.30 9.63
CA ASP A 220 -22.86 -10.31 10.56
C ASP A 220 -21.85 -11.46 10.80
N GLY A 221 -20.55 -11.16 10.76
CA GLY A 221 -19.47 -12.14 10.95
C GLY A 221 -19.25 -13.13 9.80
N ARG A 222 -19.94 -12.99 8.66
CA ARG A 222 -19.87 -13.95 7.53
C ARG A 222 -18.63 -13.83 6.65
N TRP A 223 -17.93 -12.70 6.72
CA TRP A 223 -16.75 -12.46 5.88
C TRP A 223 -15.52 -13.02 6.56
N ASP A 224 -14.67 -13.69 5.81
CA ASP A 224 -13.41 -14.27 6.29
C ASP A 224 -12.36 -13.17 6.50
N PHE A 225 -12.61 -12.42 7.56
CA PHE A 225 -11.90 -11.27 8.04
C PHE A 225 -10.41 -11.54 8.34
N PRO A 226 -10.00 -12.71 8.88
CA PRO A 226 -8.59 -13.04 9.05
C PRO A 226 -7.76 -12.90 7.77
N HIS A 227 -8.27 -13.37 6.63
CA HIS A 227 -7.57 -13.27 5.35
C HIS A 227 -7.44 -11.81 4.89
N PHE A 228 -8.53 -11.05 4.95
CA PHE A 228 -8.53 -9.63 4.62
C PHE A 228 -7.51 -8.84 5.46
N LEU A 229 -7.44 -9.11 6.78
CA LEU A 229 -6.51 -8.44 7.67
C LEU A 229 -5.06 -8.67 7.24
N VAL A 230 -4.67 -9.91 6.94
CA VAL A 230 -3.27 -10.21 6.59
C VAL A 230 -2.87 -9.54 5.28
N TRP A 231 -3.76 -9.50 4.30
CA TRP A 231 -3.55 -8.73 3.07
C TRP A 231 -3.44 -7.22 3.32
N ASN A 232 -4.28 -6.68 4.21
CA ASN A 232 -4.25 -5.25 4.54
C ASN A 232 -2.96 -4.86 5.27
N ILE A 233 -2.49 -5.69 6.21
CA ILE A 233 -1.20 -5.53 6.88
C ILE A 233 -0.07 -5.47 5.84
N ALA A 234 -0.05 -6.38 4.87
CA ALA A 234 0.95 -6.36 3.80
C ALA A 234 0.87 -5.09 2.96
N ALA A 235 -0.34 -4.67 2.55
CA ALA A 235 -0.56 -3.44 1.80
C ALA A 235 -0.06 -2.21 2.56
N CYS A 236 -0.34 -2.13 3.88
CA CYS A 236 0.11 -1.05 4.75
C CYS A 236 1.64 -0.95 4.80
N ALA A 237 2.34 -2.09 4.97
CA ALA A 237 3.81 -2.11 4.95
C ALA A 237 4.38 -1.65 3.60
N ILE A 238 3.81 -2.14 2.49
CA ILE A 238 4.24 -1.76 1.14
C ILE A 238 4.06 -0.26 0.91
N LEU A 239 2.86 0.28 1.20
CA LEU A 239 2.55 1.70 1.03
C LEU A 239 3.44 2.60 1.89
N SER A 240 3.72 2.19 3.12
CA SER A 240 4.66 2.88 4.01
C SER A 240 6.08 2.98 3.42
N GLY A 241 6.62 1.89 2.87
CA GLY A 241 7.96 1.94 2.29
C GLY A 241 8.02 2.72 0.99
N ILE A 242 6.97 2.63 0.16
CA ILE A 242 6.83 3.47 -1.03
C ILE A 242 6.78 4.95 -0.62
N PHE A 243 5.96 5.29 0.39
CA PHE A 243 5.89 6.63 0.95
C PHE A 243 7.27 7.12 1.40
N THR A 244 7.97 6.34 2.22
CA THR A 244 9.28 6.74 2.76
C THR A 244 10.33 6.90 1.64
N TYR A 245 10.31 6.04 0.63
CA TYR A 245 11.20 6.13 -0.54
C TYR A 245 11.04 7.45 -1.29
N TYR A 246 9.81 7.88 -1.57
CA TYR A 246 9.55 9.15 -2.23
C TYR A 246 9.69 10.35 -1.30
N PHE A 247 9.30 10.21 -0.04
CA PHE A 247 9.40 11.27 0.95
C PHE A 247 10.85 11.65 1.20
N LEU A 248 11.76 10.71 1.41
CA LEU A 248 13.19 10.98 1.64
C LEU A 248 14.02 11.17 0.37
N GLY A 249 13.47 10.87 -0.82
CA GLY A 249 14.23 10.96 -2.07
C GLY A 249 15.37 9.93 -2.18
N LEU A 250 15.17 8.73 -1.62
CA LEU A 250 16.22 7.70 -1.49
C LEU A 250 16.82 7.24 -2.83
N LYS A 251 16.14 7.47 -3.95
CA LYS A 251 16.62 7.14 -5.32
C LYS A 251 18.03 7.67 -5.58
N GLN A 252 18.33 8.89 -5.16
CA GLN A 252 19.60 9.58 -5.46
C GLN A 252 20.72 9.16 -4.50
N GLN A 253 20.38 8.63 -3.33
CA GLN A 253 21.35 8.39 -2.26
C GLN A 253 21.72 6.92 -2.11
N ILE A 254 20.80 5.99 -2.41
CA ILE A 254 21.01 4.55 -2.16
C ILE A 254 20.46 3.72 -3.34
N PRO A 255 21.29 3.39 -4.35
CA PRO A 255 20.83 2.68 -5.56
C PRO A 255 20.35 1.25 -5.28
N TYR A 256 20.83 0.62 -4.19
CA TYR A 256 20.46 -0.75 -3.80
C TYR A 256 19.14 -0.84 -3.04
N PHE A 257 18.60 0.28 -2.51
CA PHE A 257 17.38 0.28 -1.69
C PHE A 257 16.19 -0.30 -2.45
N LYS A 258 16.06 0.01 -3.75
CA LYS A 258 14.99 -0.51 -4.60
C LYS A 258 15.01 -2.04 -4.70
N LYS A 259 16.20 -2.65 -4.82
CA LYS A 259 16.35 -4.12 -4.88
C LYS A 259 15.97 -4.76 -3.55
N MET A 260 16.45 -4.21 -2.44
CA MET A 260 16.11 -4.68 -1.09
C MET A 260 14.60 -4.57 -0.82
N ALA A 261 13.98 -3.43 -1.15
CA ALA A 261 12.55 -3.23 -0.99
C ALA A 261 11.73 -4.23 -1.82
N LEU A 262 12.13 -4.50 -3.07
CA LEU A 262 11.48 -5.52 -3.90
C LEU A 262 11.53 -6.92 -3.28
N TRP A 263 12.67 -7.31 -2.71
CA TRP A 263 12.80 -8.60 -1.99
C TRP A 263 11.88 -8.67 -0.78
N LEU A 264 11.85 -7.63 0.06
CA LEU A 264 10.99 -7.59 1.25
C LEU A 264 9.50 -7.61 0.89
N ILE A 265 9.11 -6.86 -0.15
CA ILE A 265 7.73 -6.84 -0.66
C ILE A 265 7.36 -8.22 -1.21
N GLY A 266 8.22 -8.82 -2.05
CA GLY A 266 8.00 -10.15 -2.61
C GLY A 266 7.87 -11.22 -1.54
N PHE A 267 8.72 -11.17 -0.51
CA PHE A 267 8.66 -12.09 0.63
C PHE A 267 7.37 -11.91 1.44
N THR A 268 6.98 -10.66 1.72
CA THR A 268 5.73 -10.37 2.46
C THR A 268 4.51 -10.89 1.72
N ILE A 269 4.43 -10.64 0.40
CA ILE A 269 3.34 -11.15 -0.45
C ILE A 269 3.35 -12.68 -0.48
N ALA A 270 4.53 -13.31 -0.56
CA ALA A 270 4.65 -14.77 -0.54
C ALA A 270 4.13 -15.36 0.79
N CYS A 271 4.49 -14.78 1.93
CA CYS A 271 3.97 -15.22 3.23
C CYS A 271 2.45 -15.06 3.33
N VAL A 272 1.90 -13.94 2.86
CA VAL A 272 0.45 -13.71 2.87
C VAL A 272 -0.27 -14.70 1.95
N ALA A 273 0.24 -14.92 0.74
CA ALA A 273 -0.31 -15.88 -0.20
C ALA A 273 -0.26 -17.31 0.36
N LEU A 274 0.86 -17.71 0.95
CA LEU A 274 0.99 -19.01 1.60
C LEU A 274 0.05 -19.17 2.79
N PHE A 275 -0.14 -18.12 3.61
CA PHE A 275 -1.16 -18.12 4.66
C PHE A 275 -2.55 -18.34 4.07
N THR A 276 -2.91 -17.62 3.00
CA THR A 276 -4.25 -17.76 2.39
C THR A 276 -4.50 -19.12 1.72
N LEU A 277 -3.45 -19.86 1.36
CA LEU A 277 -3.57 -21.18 0.75
C LEU A 277 -3.52 -22.32 1.76
N THR A 278 -2.85 -22.12 2.90
CA THR A 278 -2.56 -23.21 3.86
C THR A 278 -3.22 -23.02 5.23
N GLU A 279 -3.67 -21.80 5.54
CA GLU A 279 -4.16 -21.37 6.86
C GLU A 279 -3.17 -21.61 8.02
N ILE A 280 -1.89 -21.88 7.71
CA ILE A 280 -0.87 -22.17 8.72
C ILE A 280 -0.47 -20.89 9.45
N GLN A 281 -0.57 -20.95 10.79
CA GLN A 281 -0.33 -19.84 11.70
C GLN A 281 1.08 -19.21 11.58
N VAL A 282 2.08 -20.03 11.23
CA VAL A 282 3.47 -19.60 11.08
C VAL A 282 3.61 -18.51 9.99
N PHE A 283 2.91 -18.66 8.86
CA PHE A 283 2.98 -17.67 7.78
C PHE A 283 2.34 -16.33 8.17
N ARG A 284 1.27 -16.35 8.96
CA ARG A 284 0.68 -15.12 9.54
C ARG A 284 1.65 -14.41 10.47
N ASN A 285 2.33 -15.16 11.35
CA ASN A 285 3.31 -14.59 12.27
C ASN A 285 4.52 -14.01 11.52
N LEU A 286 5.03 -14.74 10.52
CA LEU A 286 6.10 -14.22 9.65
C LEU A 286 5.68 -12.93 8.95
N ALA A 287 4.51 -12.90 8.30
CA ALA A 287 3.99 -11.68 7.67
C ALA A 287 3.91 -10.49 8.65
N SER A 288 3.52 -10.75 9.89
CA SER A 288 3.45 -9.73 10.96
C SER A 288 4.83 -9.22 11.39
N VAL A 289 5.87 -10.05 11.37
CA VAL A 289 7.25 -9.61 11.65
C VAL A 289 7.76 -8.71 10.51
N PHE A 290 7.53 -9.10 9.26
CA PHE A 290 7.95 -8.32 8.10
C PHE A 290 7.25 -6.96 7.99
N PHE A 291 6.00 -6.89 8.47
CA PHE A 291 5.26 -5.64 8.60
C PHE A 291 6.01 -4.58 9.42
N TYR A 292 6.70 -4.97 10.50
CA TYR A 292 7.51 -4.03 11.29
C TYR A 292 8.93 -3.87 10.75
N LEU A 293 9.53 -4.94 10.21
CA LEU A 293 10.92 -4.93 9.75
C LEU A 293 11.14 -3.91 8.62
N PHE A 294 10.25 -3.86 7.64
CA PHE A 294 10.42 -3.01 6.46
C PHE A 294 10.36 -1.50 6.80
N PRO A 295 9.33 -1.01 7.51
CA PRO A 295 9.33 0.30 8.14
C PRO A 295 10.56 0.60 9.03
N SER A 296 11.03 -0.38 9.82
CA SER A 296 12.21 -0.19 10.68
C SER A 296 13.47 0.11 9.87
N ILE A 297 13.67 -0.58 8.74
CA ILE A 297 14.78 -0.31 7.82
C ILE A 297 14.63 1.11 7.22
N CYS A 298 13.41 1.53 6.90
CA CYS A 298 13.14 2.88 6.40
C CYS A 298 13.50 3.95 7.43
N VAL A 299 13.12 3.75 8.70
CA VAL A 299 13.50 4.64 9.82
C VAL A 299 15.02 4.65 10.04
N TYR A 300 15.68 3.50 9.98
CA TYR A 300 17.15 3.42 10.07
C TYR A 300 17.84 4.30 9.01
N HIS A 301 17.36 4.27 7.77
CA HIS A 301 17.88 5.15 6.73
C HIS A 301 17.57 6.62 7.01
N ALA A 302 16.38 6.94 7.51
CA ALA A 302 16.05 8.30 7.95
C ALA A 302 17.03 8.79 9.02
N VAL A 303 17.39 7.96 10.00
CA VAL A 303 18.36 8.28 11.07
C VAL A 303 19.73 8.61 10.48
N ARG A 304 20.20 7.85 9.49
CA ARG A 304 21.47 8.17 8.79
C ARG A 304 21.42 9.53 8.07
N MET A 305 20.23 10.01 7.71
CA MET A 305 20.00 11.31 7.06
C MET A 305 19.72 12.45 8.05
N PHE A 306 19.66 12.18 9.36
CA PHE A 306 19.23 13.15 10.39
C PHE A 306 19.96 14.49 10.33
N LYS A 307 21.29 14.47 10.09
CA LYS A 307 22.10 15.69 10.02
C LYS A 307 21.89 16.48 8.73
N LYS A 308 21.57 15.81 7.62
CA LYS A 308 21.55 16.40 6.27
C LYS A 308 20.17 16.91 5.85
N ASP A 309 19.11 16.20 6.22
CA ASP A 309 17.74 16.52 5.79
C ASP A 309 16.85 16.82 7.01
N VAL A 310 16.32 18.04 7.08
CA VAL A 310 15.37 18.45 8.14
C VAL A 310 14.10 17.61 8.09
N TYR A 311 13.66 17.20 6.89
CA TYR A 311 12.47 16.38 6.71
C TYR A 311 12.65 14.95 7.26
N ALA A 312 13.88 14.44 7.26
CA ALA A 312 14.18 13.15 7.87
C ALA A 312 13.95 13.18 9.39
N ARG A 313 14.18 14.32 10.05
CA ARG A 313 13.95 14.50 11.50
C ARG A 313 12.47 14.39 11.84
N PHE A 314 11.61 15.04 11.05
CA PHE A 314 10.16 14.94 11.22
C PHE A 314 9.66 13.51 11.02
N LEU A 315 10.18 12.80 10.02
CA LEU A 315 9.82 11.40 9.80
C LEU A 315 10.24 10.54 11.00
N ILE A 316 11.46 10.68 11.51
CA ILE A 316 11.90 9.91 12.70
C ILE A 316 11.03 10.21 13.91
N LEU A 317 10.69 11.47 14.15
CA LEU A 317 9.88 11.88 15.31
C LEU A 317 8.50 11.25 15.27
N PHE A 318 7.77 11.38 14.16
CA PHE A 318 6.38 10.97 14.07
C PHE A 318 6.24 9.51 13.66
N TYR A 319 6.89 9.13 12.55
CA TYR A 319 6.80 7.79 12.00
C TYR A 319 7.60 6.78 12.84
N GLY A 320 8.75 7.17 13.39
CA GLY A 320 9.54 6.33 14.30
C GLY A 320 8.85 6.08 15.64
N LEU A 321 8.18 7.09 16.21
CA LEU A 321 7.38 6.92 17.43
C LEU A 321 6.21 5.95 17.20
N MET A 322 5.51 6.08 16.08
CA MET A 322 4.42 5.17 15.70
C MET A 322 4.89 3.72 15.58
N LEU A 323 6.05 3.50 14.94
CA LEU A 323 6.65 2.18 14.84
C LEU A 323 7.02 1.60 16.21
N LEU A 324 7.63 2.40 17.10
CA LEU A 324 8.01 1.98 18.44
C LEU A 324 6.78 1.53 19.24
N VAL A 325 5.71 2.34 19.25
CA VAL A 325 4.47 2.02 19.95
C VAL A 325 3.81 0.77 19.37
N GLY A 326 3.80 0.60 18.04
CA GLY A 326 3.26 -0.61 17.40
C GLY A 326 4.02 -1.89 17.76
N VAL A 327 5.36 -1.82 17.82
CA VAL A 327 6.19 -2.95 18.27
C VAL A 327 5.96 -3.22 19.76
N ALA A 328 5.88 -2.20 20.61
CA ALA A 328 5.60 -2.37 22.04
C ALA A 328 4.22 -2.99 22.29
N TYR A 329 3.18 -2.55 21.57
CA TYR A 329 1.83 -3.13 21.62
C TYR A 329 1.81 -4.61 21.21
N THR A 330 2.55 -4.98 20.16
CA THR A 330 2.62 -6.40 19.76
C THR A 330 3.41 -7.23 20.76
N LEU A 331 4.52 -6.71 21.30
CA LEU A 331 5.28 -7.38 22.35
C LEU A 331 4.46 -7.60 23.61
N GLN A 332 3.60 -6.65 24.01
CA GLN A 332 2.68 -6.80 25.15
C GLN A 332 1.79 -8.04 25.02
N LYS A 333 1.39 -8.41 23.80
CA LYS A 333 0.57 -9.62 23.57
C LYS A 333 1.31 -10.92 23.84
N TYR A 334 2.65 -10.90 23.78
CA TYR A 334 3.51 -12.09 23.97
C TYR A 334 4.25 -12.09 25.32
N LEU A 335 4.51 -10.90 25.89
CA LEU A 335 5.27 -10.71 27.12
C LEU A 335 4.38 -10.04 28.17
N ASP A 336 4.08 -10.75 29.25
CA ASP A 336 3.33 -10.22 30.40
C ASP A 336 4.25 -9.34 31.28
N SER A 337 4.57 -8.14 30.80
CA SER A 337 5.39 -7.16 31.52
C SER A 337 4.54 -5.96 31.96
N PRO A 338 4.61 -5.54 33.24
CA PRO A 338 3.96 -4.32 33.72
C PRO A 338 4.39 -3.07 32.94
N PHE A 339 5.64 -3.00 32.48
CA PHE A 339 6.13 -1.88 31.67
C PHE A 339 5.41 -1.78 30.32
N LEU A 340 5.14 -2.92 29.68
CA LEU A 340 4.45 -2.96 28.39
C LEU A 340 2.94 -2.74 28.52
N SER A 341 2.37 -2.85 29.72
CA SER A 341 0.92 -2.66 29.95
C SER A 341 0.42 -1.26 29.57
N PHE A 342 1.30 -0.27 29.58
CA PHE A 342 1.00 1.10 29.15
C PHE A 342 0.71 1.19 27.64
N PHE A 343 1.29 0.32 26.81
CA PHE A 343 1.16 0.41 25.35
C PHE A 343 -0.11 -0.28 24.85
N ASP A 344 -1.27 0.18 25.32
CA ASP A 344 -2.57 -0.34 24.90
C ASP A 344 -3.01 0.17 23.51
N MET A 345 -4.18 -0.28 23.05
CA MET A 345 -4.74 0.17 21.78
C MET A 345 -5.01 1.68 21.76
N ASN A 346 -5.36 2.30 22.89
CA ASN A 346 -5.67 3.73 22.96
C ASN A 346 -4.42 4.58 22.77
N VAL A 347 -3.31 4.20 23.40
CA VAL A 347 -1.99 4.83 23.19
C VAL A 347 -1.55 4.67 21.73
N PHE A 348 -1.81 3.50 21.13
CA PHE A 348 -1.49 3.29 19.72
C PHE A 348 -2.31 4.20 18.80
N ARG A 349 -3.62 4.36 19.04
CA ARG A 349 -4.47 5.30 18.30
C ARG A 349 -4.04 6.75 18.49
N LEU A 350 -3.70 7.17 19.71
CA LEU A 350 -3.23 8.53 19.98
C LEU A 350 -1.92 8.84 19.26
N THR A 351 -1.00 7.86 19.24
CA THR A 351 0.26 7.98 18.50
C THR A 351 0.01 8.08 16.99
N SER A 352 -0.97 7.34 16.47
CA SER A 352 -1.39 7.45 15.06
C SER A 352 -1.93 8.83 14.73
N ILE A 353 -2.74 9.46 15.60
CA ILE A 353 -3.22 10.83 15.38
C ILE A 353 -2.04 11.81 15.27
N LEU A 354 -1.08 11.71 16.21
CA LEU A 354 0.10 12.57 16.20
C LEU A 354 0.95 12.35 14.95
N GLU A 355 1.10 11.10 14.50
CA GLU A 355 1.81 10.78 13.27
C GLU A 355 1.09 11.36 12.04
N ILE A 356 -0.22 11.15 11.95
CA ILE A 356 -1.07 11.65 10.87
C ILE A 356 -0.93 13.16 10.71
N ILE A 357 -1.07 13.91 11.81
CA ILE A 357 -0.97 15.37 11.79
C ILE A 357 0.47 15.80 11.48
N GLY A 358 1.44 15.20 12.17
CA GLY A 358 2.85 15.58 12.08
C GLY A 358 3.47 15.33 10.71
N VAL A 359 3.21 14.16 10.11
CA VAL A 359 3.73 13.83 8.78
C VAL A 359 2.99 14.59 7.68
N SER A 360 1.68 14.82 7.82
CA SER A 360 0.93 15.67 6.88
C SER A 360 1.50 17.09 6.82
N PHE A 361 1.82 17.67 7.98
CA PHE A 361 2.47 18.97 8.06
C PHE A 361 3.87 18.94 7.42
N ALA A 362 4.70 17.95 7.79
CA ALA A 362 6.04 17.79 7.22
C ALA A 362 6.03 17.66 5.69
N LEU A 363 5.01 17.00 5.13
CA LEU A 363 4.83 16.85 3.70
C LEU A 363 4.55 18.18 2.99
N ILE A 364 3.68 19.01 3.57
CA ILE A 364 3.40 20.37 3.04
C ILE A 364 4.67 21.21 3.00
N PHE A 365 5.45 21.24 4.09
CA PHE A 365 6.70 22.00 4.14
C PHE A 365 7.70 21.49 3.10
N LYS A 366 7.82 20.17 2.97
CA LYS A 366 8.72 19.57 2.00
C LYS A 366 8.34 19.93 0.56
N VAL A 367 7.06 19.86 0.23
CA VAL A 367 6.56 20.18 -1.12
C VAL A 367 6.78 21.65 -1.45
N ARG A 368 6.45 22.56 -0.52
CA ARG A 368 6.68 24.00 -0.71
C ARG A 368 8.17 24.34 -0.89
N ALA A 369 9.05 23.72 -0.10
CA ALA A 369 10.48 23.95 -0.24
C ALA A 369 11.01 23.45 -1.60
N LEU A 370 10.57 22.27 -2.06
CA LEU A 370 10.95 21.73 -3.36
C LEU A 370 10.41 22.56 -4.53
N GLN A 371 9.20 23.12 -4.40
CA GLN A 371 8.66 24.05 -5.40
C GLN A 371 9.49 25.33 -5.47
N LYS A 372 9.87 25.89 -4.33
CA LYS A 372 10.73 27.09 -4.27
C LYS A 372 12.10 26.84 -4.90
N GLU A 373 12.72 25.68 -4.62
CA GLU A 373 14.00 25.29 -5.23
C GLU A 373 13.86 25.14 -6.76
N ASN A 374 12.78 24.50 -7.23
CA ASN A 374 12.50 24.37 -8.66
C ASN A 374 12.25 25.71 -9.36
N GLU A 375 11.59 26.65 -8.68
CA GLU A 375 11.41 28.02 -9.20
C GLU A 375 12.74 28.75 -9.31
N GLN A 376 13.64 28.58 -8.34
CA GLN A 376 15.00 29.14 -8.41
C GLN A 376 15.79 28.55 -9.59
N TYR A 377 15.80 27.22 -9.76
CA TYR A 377 16.46 26.61 -10.92
C TYR A 377 15.89 27.11 -12.25
N ARG A 378 14.57 27.33 -12.33
CA ARG A 378 13.94 27.90 -13.53
C ARG A 378 14.37 29.35 -13.77
N ALA A 379 14.54 30.15 -12.72
CA ALA A 379 15.02 31.52 -12.83
C ALA A 379 16.48 31.57 -13.30
N ASP A 380 17.35 30.74 -12.71
CA ASP A 380 18.76 30.65 -13.10
C ASP A 380 18.92 30.16 -14.55
N LEU A 381 18.13 29.14 -14.94
CA LEU A 381 18.12 28.65 -16.32
C LEU A 381 17.72 29.76 -17.30
N ARG A 382 16.68 30.54 -16.98
CA ARG A 382 16.26 31.69 -17.81
C ARG A 382 17.38 32.71 -17.95
N LYS A 383 18.08 33.03 -16.87
CA LYS A 383 19.20 33.97 -16.91
C LYS A 383 20.34 33.49 -17.80
N HIS A 384 20.66 32.18 -17.75
CA HIS A 384 21.66 31.61 -18.65
C HIS A 384 21.22 31.62 -20.12
N LEU A 385 19.94 31.36 -20.40
CA LEU A 385 19.39 31.44 -21.76
C LEU A 385 19.46 32.87 -22.31
N THR A 386 19.08 33.88 -21.51
CA THR A 386 19.17 35.28 -21.95
C THR A 386 20.61 35.72 -22.22
N LEU A 387 21.57 35.27 -21.41
CA LEU A 387 22.99 35.56 -21.64
C LEU A 387 23.50 34.92 -22.95
N LEU A 388 23.05 33.70 -23.26
CA LEU A 388 23.41 33.03 -24.50
C LEU A 388 22.79 33.71 -25.72
N GLU A 389 21.53 34.14 -25.62
CA GLU A 389 20.87 34.92 -26.66
C GLU A 389 21.59 36.25 -26.91
N GLU A 390 21.99 36.96 -25.85
CA GLU A 390 22.74 38.22 -25.95
C GLU A 390 24.12 38.01 -26.62
N HIS A 391 24.86 36.97 -26.23
CA HIS A 391 26.13 36.62 -26.89
C HIS A 391 25.93 36.17 -28.35
N ALA A 392 24.84 35.45 -28.65
CA ALA A 392 24.55 35.05 -30.03
C ALA A 392 24.21 36.25 -30.90
N ILE A 393 23.45 37.23 -30.37
CA ILE A 393 23.15 38.48 -31.07
C ILE A 393 24.42 39.32 -31.24
N SER A 394 25.26 39.44 -30.20
CA SER A 394 26.52 40.18 -30.29
C SER A 394 27.47 39.54 -31.29
N SER A 395 27.60 38.21 -31.29
CA SER A 395 28.44 37.51 -32.28
C SER A 395 27.89 37.63 -33.70
N LYS A 396 26.57 37.70 -33.89
CA LYS A 396 25.95 37.98 -35.20
C LYS A 396 26.26 39.39 -35.66
N GLN A 397 26.15 40.38 -34.77
CA GLN A 397 26.48 41.77 -35.07
C GLN A 397 27.98 41.96 -35.36
N ASP A 398 28.86 41.30 -34.62
CA ASP A 398 30.31 41.33 -34.86
C ASP A 398 30.67 40.69 -36.22
N PHE A 399 29.96 39.63 -36.63
CA PHE A 399 30.10 39.01 -37.95
C PHE A 399 29.59 39.91 -39.09
N GLU A 400 28.48 40.63 -38.88
CA GLU A 400 27.93 41.59 -39.84
C GLU A 400 28.74 42.90 -39.94
N ALA A 401 29.47 43.27 -38.87
CA ALA A 401 30.30 44.48 -38.80
C ALA A 401 31.73 44.28 -39.35
N SER A 402 32.22 43.05 -39.48
CA SER A 402 33.48 42.75 -40.16
C SER A 402 33.31 42.81 -41.68
N GLU A 403 34.12 43.64 -42.37
CA GLU A 403 34.14 43.73 -43.84
C GLU A 403 34.31 42.34 -44.49
N PRO A 404 33.66 42.10 -45.65
CA PRO A 404 33.67 40.80 -46.30
C PRO A 404 35.12 40.35 -46.59
N PRO A 405 35.50 39.11 -46.25
CA PRO A 405 36.86 38.63 -46.47
C PRO A 405 37.20 38.63 -47.97
N PRO A 406 38.47 38.86 -48.33
CA PRO A 406 38.89 38.89 -49.72
C PRO A 406 38.62 37.54 -50.40
N ASN A 407 38.09 37.67 -51.60
CA ASN A 407 37.55 36.70 -52.58
C ASN A 407 38.39 35.43 -52.88
N ASN A 408 38.85 34.68 -51.89
CA ASN A 408 39.52 33.38 -52.08
C ASN A 408 39.02 32.29 -51.12
N VAL A 409 37.70 32.22 -50.94
CA VAL A 409 37.07 31.08 -50.26
C VAL A 409 36.33 30.27 -51.31
N ASN A 410 36.75 29.02 -51.47
CA ASN A 410 36.24 28.02 -52.41
C ASN A 410 34.73 28.18 -52.66
N THR A 411 34.36 28.62 -53.87
CA THR A 411 32.98 28.88 -54.32
C THR A 411 32.03 27.70 -54.10
N SER A 412 32.57 26.48 -53.98
CA SER A 412 31.83 25.25 -53.68
C SER A 412 31.29 25.16 -52.25
N SER A 413 31.92 25.76 -51.23
CA SER A 413 31.42 25.74 -49.85
C SER A 413 30.40 26.84 -49.56
N ILE A 414 30.52 27.99 -50.25
CA ILE A 414 29.58 29.11 -50.13
C ILE A 414 28.24 28.76 -50.76
N LEU A 415 28.26 28.14 -51.94
CA LEU A 415 27.04 27.68 -52.62
C LEU A 415 26.29 26.64 -51.78
N ILE A 416 26.99 25.66 -51.19
CA ILE A 416 26.33 24.64 -50.34
C ILE A 416 25.69 25.29 -49.10
N ARG A 417 26.33 26.31 -48.52
CA ARG A 417 25.81 27.01 -47.35
C ARG A 417 24.56 27.86 -47.67
N SER A 418 24.55 28.57 -48.80
CA SER A 418 23.35 29.29 -49.23
C SER A 418 22.17 28.33 -49.51
N PHE A 419 22.44 27.14 -50.08
CA PHE A 419 21.38 26.15 -50.36
C PHE A 419 20.82 25.47 -49.10
N THR A 420 21.65 25.23 -48.08
CA THR A 420 21.17 24.69 -46.80
C THR A 420 20.29 25.69 -46.08
N ASP A 421 20.59 26.98 -46.20
CA ASP A 421 19.86 28.06 -45.53
C ASP A 421 18.49 28.29 -46.20
N ASP A 422 18.40 28.27 -47.53
CA ASP A 422 17.13 28.38 -48.26
C ASP A 422 16.13 27.25 -47.91
N ILE A 423 16.63 26.02 -47.76
CA ILE A 423 15.83 24.85 -47.39
C ILE A 423 15.49 24.89 -45.90
N ALA A 424 16.40 25.41 -45.07
CA ALA A 424 16.13 25.62 -43.66
C ALA A 424 14.97 26.59 -43.45
N ASP A 425 14.93 27.67 -44.22
CA ASP A 425 13.83 28.65 -44.17
C ASP A 425 12.52 28.08 -44.73
N GLN A 426 12.57 27.33 -45.84
CA GLN A 426 11.37 26.73 -46.44
C GLN A 426 10.68 25.71 -45.53
N TYR A 427 11.46 24.94 -44.75
CA TYR A 427 10.96 23.85 -43.90
C TYR A 427 11.07 24.13 -42.40
N GLU A 428 11.33 25.39 -42.03
CA GLU A 428 11.52 25.86 -40.65
C GLU A 428 12.46 24.95 -39.84
N LEU A 429 13.59 24.59 -40.43
CA LEU A 429 14.59 23.75 -39.77
C LEU A 429 15.30 24.54 -38.67
N THR A 430 15.53 23.88 -37.54
CA THR A 430 16.39 24.45 -36.49
C THR A 430 17.85 24.42 -36.94
N GLU A 431 18.69 25.28 -36.39
CA GLU A 431 20.13 25.35 -36.69
C GLU A 431 20.81 23.97 -36.64
N ARG A 432 20.47 23.16 -35.62
CA ARG A 432 20.99 21.79 -35.48
C ARG A 432 20.42 20.79 -36.50
N GLU A 433 19.19 20.98 -36.96
CA GLU A 433 18.63 20.18 -38.05
C GLU A 433 19.30 20.53 -39.40
N THR A 434 19.64 21.80 -39.62
CA THR A 434 20.37 22.29 -40.81
C THR A 434 21.80 21.76 -40.86
N GLU A 435 22.52 21.79 -39.73
CA GLU A 435 23.85 21.18 -39.61
C GLU A 435 23.82 19.68 -39.91
N VAL A 436 22.86 18.96 -39.31
CA VAL A 436 22.69 17.51 -39.55
C VAL A 436 22.32 17.24 -41.02
N LEU A 437 21.50 18.08 -41.65
CA LEU A 437 21.16 17.97 -43.08
C LEU A 437 22.40 18.15 -43.97
N ALA A 438 23.25 19.12 -43.67
CA ALA A 438 24.50 19.38 -44.40
C ALA A 438 25.43 18.17 -44.34
N CYS A 439 25.64 17.58 -43.15
CA CYS A 439 26.44 16.37 -43.00
C CYS A 439 25.83 15.16 -43.73
N ILE A 440 24.49 15.02 -43.75
CA ILE A 440 23.82 13.97 -44.54
C ILE A 440 24.09 14.15 -46.04
N TRP A 441 24.10 15.40 -46.54
CA TRP A 441 24.41 15.73 -47.92
C TRP A 441 25.89 15.59 -48.29
N ASN A 442 26.79 15.67 -47.31
CA ASN A 442 28.20 15.35 -47.48
C ASN A 442 28.46 13.84 -47.44
N GLY A 443 27.57 13.09 -46.79
CA GLY A 443 27.57 11.62 -46.80
C GLY A 443 27.98 10.96 -45.50
N ASP A 444 28.10 11.75 -44.44
CA ASP A 444 28.67 11.36 -43.15
C ASP A 444 27.76 10.38 -42.41
N SER A 445 28.28 9.27 -41.89
CA SER A 445 27.46 8.33 -41.12
C SER A 445 26.95 8.98 -39.82
N ASN A 446 25.94 8.39 -39.15
CA ASN A 446 25.48 8.94 -37.87
C ASN A 446 26.56 8.97 -36.79
N GLN A 447 27.61 8.16 -36.93
CA GLN A 447 28.80 8.21 -36.08
C GLN A 447 29.66 9.42 -36.44
N ASP A 448 29.96 9.62 -37.72
CA ASP A 448 30.76 10.75 -38.19
C ASP A 448 30.09 12.10 -37.87
N ILE A 449 28.76 12.17 -37.99
CA ILE A 449 27.95 13.34 -37.59
C ILE A 449 28.07 13.61 -36.09
N ALA A 450 28.05 12.55 -35.27
CA ALA A 450 28.18 12.66 -33.82
C ALA A 450 29.55 13.23 -33.43
N ASP A 451 30.59 12.74 -34.10
CA ASP A 451 31.97 13.14 -33.87
C ASP A 451 32.25 14.56 -34.39
N GLN A 452 31.67 14.94 -35.54
CA GLN A 452 31.83 16.26 -36.15
C GLN A 452 31.06 17.37 -35.42
N LEU A 453 29.84 17.07 -34.93
CA LEU A 453 28.98 18.02 -34.23
C LEU A 453 29.17 17.98 -32.70
N TYR A 454 30.10 17.15 -32.20
CA TYR A 454 30.40 16.98 -30.77
C TYR A 454 29.16 16.64 -29.91
N ILE A 455 28.30 15.75 -30.42
CA ILE A 455 27.05 15.32 -29.75
C ILE A 455 26.95 13.79 -29.71
N SER A 456 26.10 13.26 -28.83
CA SER A 456 25.90 11.80 -28.76
C SER A 456 25.18 11.26 -30.01
N ILE A 457 25.49 10.02 -30.41
CA ILE A 457 24.82 9.32 -31.53
C ILE A 457 23.29 9.27 -31.35
N ASN A 458 22.81 9.17 -30.09
CA ASN A 458 21.38 9.18 -29.79
C ASN A 458 20.76 10.56 -30.08
N THR A 459 21.50 11.63 -29.81
CA THR A 459 21.12 13.00 -30.16
C THR A 459 21.07 13.18 -31.68
N VAL A 460 22.05 12.64 -32.42
CA VAL A 460 22.02 12.62 -33.89
C VAL A 460 20.78 11.90 -34.41
N LYS A 461 20.49 10.68 -33.93
CA LYS A 461 19.29 9.93 -34.34
C LYS A 461 17.99 10.70 -34.08
N PHE A 462 17.93 11.43 -32.97
CA PHE A 462 16.79 12.28 -32.64
C PHE A 462 16.62 13.43 -33.64
N HIS A 463 17.70 14.17 -33.97
CA HIS A 463 17.66 15.24 -34.97
C HIS A 463 17.33 14.70 -36.37
N VAL A 464 17.92 13.57 -36.78
CA VAL A 464 17.60 12.92 -38.06
C VAL A 464 16.13 12.53 -38.16
N SER A 465 15.55 11.99 -37.08
CA SER A 465 14.13 11.62 -37.06
C SER A 465 13.21 12.83 -37.19
N ARG A 466 13.54 13.95 -36.55
CA ARG A 466 12.77 15.20 -36.68
C ARG A 466 12.92 15.84 -38.05
N LEU A 467 14.15 15.84 -38.57
CA LEU A 467 14.48 16.31 -39.91
C LEU A 467 13.66 15.57 -40.98
N TYR A 468 13.52 14.24 -40.87
CA TYR A 468 12.71 13.45 -41.81
C TYR A 468 11.23 13.83 -41.80
N VAL A 469 10.69 14.12 -40.60
CA VAL A 469 9.30 14.57 -40.46
C VAL A 469 9.10 15.95 -41.08
N LYS A 470 10.03 16.90 -40.84
CA LYS A 470 9.92 18.25 -41.39
C LYS A 470 10.10 18.29 -42.90
N LEU A 471 11.02 17.49 -43.44
CA LEU A 471 11.26 17.40 -44.88
C LEU A 471 10.30 16.47 -45.63
N ASP A 472 9.35 15.84 -44.93
CA ASP A 472 8.40 14.85 -45.45
C ASP A 472 9.07 13.71 -46.26
N VAL A 473 10.07 13.08 -45.66
CA VAL A 473 10.86 11.99 -46.26
C VAL A 473 10.99 10.79 -45.35
N LYS A 474 11.12 9.61 -45.96
CA LYS A 474 11.06 8.33 -45.25
C LYS A 474 12.43 7.73 -44.97
N ASN A 475 13.46 8.13 -45.72
CA ASN A 475 14.78 7.54 -45.61
C ASN A 475 15.91 8.50 -45.99
N ARG A 476 17.12 8.16 -45.54
CA ARG A 476 18.35 8.91 -45.79
C ARG A 476 18.66 9.11 -47.28
N SER A 477 18.29 8.15 -48.11
CA SER A 477 18.51 8.20 -49.56
C SER A 477 17.64 9.26 -50.23
N GLU A 478 16.40 9.43 -49.78
CA GLU A 478 15.49 10.50 -50.23
C GLU A 478 16.03 11.88 -49.86
N VAL A 479 16.50 12.07 -48.62
CA VAL A 479 17.18 13.31 -48.19
C VAL A 479 18.39 13.62 -49.08
N ARG A 480 19.21 12.62 -49.39
CA ARG A 480 20.36 12.78 -50.27
C ARG A 480 19.97 13.12 -51.70
N SER A 481 18.84 12.58 -52.18
CA SER A 481 18.33 12.84 -53.53
C SER A 481 17.83 14.28 -53.71
N MET A 482 17.39 14.95 -52.65
CA MET A 482 16.98 16.36 -52.70
C MET A 482 18.11 17.28 -53.13
N LYS A 483 19.35 17.01 -52.68
CA LYS A 483 20.55 17.75 -53.11
C LYS A 483 20.64 17.83 -54.65
N GLY A 484 20.32 16.74 -55.34
CA GLY A 484 20.36 16.67 -56.80
C GLY A 484 19.10 17.14 -57.54
N LYS A 485 17.96 17.30 -56.84
CA LYS A 485 16.74 17.91 -57.40
C LYS A 485 16.80 19.43 -57.33
N VAL A 486 17.33 19.96 -56.22
CA VAL A 486 17.48 21.41 -55.98
C VAL A 486 18.64 22.00 -56.80
N ALA A 487 19.73 21.25 -56.99
CA ALA A 487 20.80 21.65 -57.91
C ALA A 487 20.36 21.75 -59.39
N ARG A 488 19.19 21.20 -59.76
CA ARG A 488 18.65 21.21 -61.13
C ARG A 488 17.60 22.31 -61.38
N SER A 489 17.15 23.03 -60.35
CA SER A 489 16.12 24.07 -60.45
C SER A 489 16.66 25.50 -60.56
N LEU A 490 17.97 25.68 -60.76
CA LEU A 490 18.61 26.99 -60.97
C LEU A 490 18.62 27.37 -62.46
N PRO A 491 18.26 28.62 -62.83
CA PRO A 491 18.66 29.16 -64.12
C PRO A 491 20.17 29.35 -64.13
N LEU A 492 20.83 28.90 -65.20
CA LEU A 492 22.27 29.08 -65.46
C LEU A 492 22.67 30.56 -65.54
#